data_AF-A0A0F9W7F7-F1
#
_entry.id   AF-A0A0F9W7F7-F1
#
_cell.length_a   1.000
_cell.length_b   1.000
_cell.length_c   1.000
_cell.angle_alpha   90.00
_cell.angle_beta   90.00
_cell.angle_gamma   90.00
#
_symmetry.space_group_name_H-M   'P 1'
#
loop_
_entity.id
_entity.type
_entity.pdbx_description
1 polymer ?
#
loop_
_entity_poly.entity_id
_entity_poly.type
_entity_poly.pdbx_seq_one_letter_code
_entity_poly.pdbx_strand_id
1 'polypeptide(L)'
;MGKRTLEVGDPCIFHDTKGRPLNALVNCVHGEWDSDYIPCINLTFVSPDKNRRDSGGRQIEHASSVGHKSSAGAHGYYWRFADEEPIPYKAPAQT
;
A
#
# COMPACT_ATOMS: atom_id res chain seq x y z
N MET A 1 8.08 22.94 -2.12
CA MET A 1 7.39 21.80 -1.47
C MET A 1 8.46 20.88 -0.92
N GLY A 2 8.43 20.56 0.38
CA GLY A 2 9.43 19.67 0.98
C GLY A 2 9.36 18.27 0.36
N LYS A 3 10.51 17.57 0.35
CA LYS A 3 10.59 16.17 -0.07
C LYS A 3 9.65 15.35 0.81
N ARG A 4 8.63 14.73 0.22
CA ARG A 4 7.64 13.96 0.96
C ARG A 4 8.13 12.54 1.12
N THR A 5 8.30 12.11 2.36
CA THR A 5 8.80 10.79 2.73
C THR A 5 7.82 10.08 3.67
N LEU A 6 8.01 8.77 3.85
CA LEU A 6 7.42 7.97 4.92
C LEU A 6 8.54 7.27 5.68
N GLU A 7 8.31 7.10 6.97
CA GLU A 7 9.15 6.33 7.88
C GLU A 7 8.36 5.14 8.44
N VAL A 8 9.06 4.24 9.12
CA VAL A 8 8.43 3.13 9.84
C VAL A 8 7.50 3.69 10.91
N GLY A 9 6.25 3.22 10.93
CA GLY A 9 5.19 3.68 11.82
C GLY A 9 4.26 4.72 11.18
N ASP A 10 4.61 5.30 10.03
CA ASP A 10 3.74 6.27 9.38
C ASP A 10 2.49 5.62 8.77
N PRO A 11 1.35 6.33 8.74
CA PRO A 11 0.15 5.86 8.09
C PRO A 11 0.21 6.06 6.57
N CYS A 12 -0.30 5.09 5.83
CA CYS A 12 -0.51 5.18 4.38
C CYS A 12 -1.83 4.49 3.97
N ILE A 13 -2.21 4.63 2.71
CA ILE A 13 -3.35 3.90 2.14
C ILE A 13 -2.81 2.77 1.25
N PHE A 14 -3.08 1.53 1.65
CA PHE A 14 -2.81 0.34 0.85
C PHE A 14 -4.03 -0.03 0.02
N HIS A 15 -3.86 -0.24 -1.28
CA HIS A 15 -4.87 -0.83 -2.14
C HIS A 15 -4.60 -2.32 -2.27
N ASP A 16 -5.53 -3.15 -1.79
CA ASP A 16 -5.39 -4.60 -1.84
C ASP A 16 -5.40 -5.15 -3.28
N THR A 17 -5.30 -6.47 -3.45
CA THR A 17 -5.32 -7.10 -4.78
C THR A 17 -6.61 -6.88 -5.57
N LYS A 18 -7.68 -6.41 -4.92
CA LYS A 18 -8.97 -6.04 -5.52
C LYS A 18 -9.13 -4.52 -5.64
N GLY A 19 -8.10 -3.75 -5.33
CA GLY A 19 -8.10 -2.29 -5.34
C GLY A 19 -8.86 -1.62 -4.20
N ARG A 20 -9.28 -2.36 -3.18
CA ARG A 20 -9.98 -1.79 -2.02
C ARG A 20 -8.97 -1.00 -1.17
N PRO A 21 -9.26 0.26 -0.80
CA PRO A 21 -8.39 1.05 0.05
C PRO A 21 -8.47 0.57 1.50
N LEU A 22 -7.31 0.40 2.13
CA LEU A 22 -7.13 -0.03 3.51
C LEU A 22 -6.15 0.90 4.19
N ASN A 23 -6.48 1.35 5.40
CA ASN A 23 -5.51 2.04 6.26
C ASN A 23 -4.42 1.04 6.66
N ALA A 24 -3.18 1.46 6.50
CA ALA A 24 -2.02 0.65 6.80
C ALA A 24 -0.94 1.46 7.53
N LEU A 25 -0.08 0.75 8.26
CA LEU A 25 1.12 1.30 8.88
C LEU A 25 2.35 0.75 8.18
N VAL A 26 3.33 1.61 7.91
CA VAL A 26 4.62 1.22 7.35
C VAL A 26 5.41 0.44 8.40
N ASN A 27 5.88 -0.75 8.04
CA ASN A 27 6.75 -1.57 8.89
C ASN A 27 8.21 -1.55 8.43
N CYS A 28 8.45 -1.27 7.15
CA CYS A 28 9.78 -1.24 6.56
C CYS A 28 9.75 -0.38 5.30
N VAL A 29 10.83 0.36 5.06
CA VAL A 29 11.09 1.11 3.83
C VAL A 29 12.30 0.49 3.16
N HIS A 30 12.15 0.03 1.92
CA HIS A 30 13.22 -0.64 1.17
C HIS A 30 13.97 0.36 0.31
N GLY A 31 15.14 0.79 0.79
CA GLY A 31 16.01 1.74 0.11
C GLY A 31 15.86 3.16 0.60
N GLU A 32 16.51 4.09 -0.09
CA GLU A 32 16.50 5.51 0.24
C GLU A 32 15.49 6.27 -0.61
N TRP A 33 14.95 7.35 -0.04
CA TRP A 33 14.13 8.30 -0.78
C TRP A 33 15.02 9.13 -1.71
N ASP A 34 14.68 9.23 -2.98
CA ASP A 34 15.35 10.09 -3.95
C ASP A 34 14.35 10.98 -4.69
N SER A 35 14.79 11.97 -5.47
CA SER A 35 13.93 12.80 -6.31
C SER A 35 13.17 12.00 -7.36
N ASP A 36 13.80 10.93 -7.88
CA ASP A 36 13.26 10.13 -8.98
C ASP A 36 12.74 8.76 -8.54
N TYR A 37 12.89 8.43 -7.26
CA TYR A 37 12.55 7.10 -6.73
C TYR A 37 11.77 7.19 -5.42
N ILE A 38 10.61 6.54 -5.42
CA ILE A 38 9.80 6.30 -4.23
C ILE A 38 9.96 4.83 -3.84
N PRO A 39 10.45 4.53 -2.62
CA PRO A 39 10.77 3.17 -2.22
C PRO A 39 9.54 2.28 -2.09
N CYS A 40 9.77 0.98 -2.28
CA CYS A 40 8.82 -0.04 -1.87
C CYS A 40 8.78 -0.13 -0.34
N ILE A 41 7.62 -0.54 0.21
CA ILE A 41 7.44 -0.68 1.65
C ILE A 41 6.90 -2.07 2.00
N ASN A 42 7.14 -2.48 3.25
CA ASN A 42 6.29 -3.47 3.90
C ASN A 42 5.32 -2.74 4.81
N LEU A 43 4.10 -3.25 4.90
CA LEU A 43 3.04 -2.63 5.68
C LEU A 43 2.20 -3.64 6.43
N THR A 44 1.54 -3.17 7.48
CA THR A 44 0.52 -3.90 8.23
C THR A 44 -0.83 -3.21 8.09
N PHE A 45 -1.88 -4.01 7.95
CA PHE A 45 -3.26 -3.53 7.86
C PHE A 45 -4.22 -4.47 8.59
N VAL A 46 -5.43 -3.99 8.86
CA VAL A 46 -6.49 -4.80 9.44
C VAL A 46 -7.18 -5.60 8.33
N SER A 47 -7.34 -6.91 8.52
CA SER A 47 -8.00 -7.76 7.54
C SER A 47 -9.42 -7.26 7.24
N PRO A 48 -9.80 -7.12 5.97
CA PRO A 48 -11.20 -6.84 5.62
C PRO A 48 -12.11 -8.06 5.84
N ASP A 49 -11.54 -9.27 6.00
CA ASP A 49 -12.29 -10.47 6.36
C ASP A 49 -12.35 -10.61 7.89
N LYS A 50 -13.55 -10.40 8.45
CA LYS A 50 -13.78 -10.46 9.90
C LYS A 50 -13.52 -11.85 10.51
N ASN A 51 -13.50 -12.90 9.69
CA ASN A 51 -13.25 -14.26 10.13
C ASN A 51 -11.76 -14.62 10.10
N ARG A 52 -10.95 -13.85 9.37
CA ARG A 52 -9.52 -14.07 9.27
C ARG A 52 -8.81 -13.56 10.53
N ARG A 53 -8.01 -14.42 11.15
CA ARG A 53 -7.22 -14.11 12.34
C ARG A 53 -5.80 -14.63 12.21
N ASP A 54 -4.86 -13.92 12.80
CA ASP A 54 -3.51 -14.44 13.04
C ASP A 54 -3.53 -15.53 14.13
N SER A 55 -2.36 -16.12 14.40
CA SER A 55 -2.21 -17.14 15.44
C SER A 55 -2.51 -16.62 16.86
N GLY A 56 -2.48 -15.31 17.07
CA GLY A 56 -2.84 -14.64 18.33
C GLY A 56 -4.30 -14.19 18.38
N GLY A 57 -5.12 -14.52 17.39
CA GLY A 57 -6.53 -14.15 17.32
C GLY A 57 -6.81 -12.72 16.84
N ARG A 58 -5.80 -11.95 16.44
CA ARG A 58 -5.93 -10.57 15.93
C ARG A 58 -6.23 -10.58 14.43
N GLN A 59 -6.88 -9.54 13.93
CA GLN A 59 -7.20 -9.39 12.50
C GLN A 59 -6.09 -8.62 11.77
N ILE A 60 -4.84 -9.03 11.93
CA ILE A 60 -3.68 -8.33 11.38
C ILE A 60 -3.20 -9.07 10.13
N GLU A 61 -2.92 -8.33 9.07
CA GLU A 61 -2.28 -8.83 7.85
C GLU A 61 -1.07 -7.98 7.47
N HIS A 62 -0.22 -8.57 6.64
CA HIS A 62 1.01 -7.94 6.16
C HIS A 62 1.05 -7.99 4.63
N ALA A 63 1.56 -6.94 4.02
CA ALA A 63 1.95 -6.94 2.61
C ALA A 63 3.41 -6.52 2.49
N SER A 64 4.15 -7.18 1.61
CA SER A 64 5.59 -6.95 1.42
C SER A 64 5.89 -6.42 0.02
N SER A 65 6.94 -5.61 -0.07
CA SER A 65 7.44 -5.05 -1.33
C SER A 65 6.35 -4.32 -2.12
N VAL A 66 5.48 -3.60 -1.42
CA VAL A 66 4.40 -2.84 -2.03
C VAL A 66 4.98 -1.56 -2.63
N GLY A 67 4.82 -1.40 -3.94
CA GLY A 67 5.26 -0.20 -4.66
C GLY A 67 4.29 0.96 -4.51
N HIS A 68 4.80 2.18 -4.66
CA HIS A 68 3.98 3.38 -4.71
C HIS A 68 3.10 3.41 -5.97
N LYS A 69 1.96 4.12 -5.92
CA LYS A 69 1.05 4.28 -7.06
C LYS A 69 1.74 4.74 -8.35
N SER A 70 2.80 5.55 -8.26
CA SER A 70 3.53 6.04 -9.45
C SER A 70 4.25 4.91 -10.21
N SER A 71 4.54 3.80 -9.53
CA SER A 71 5.18 2.61 -10.12
C SER A 71 4.18 1.52 -10.46
N ALA A 72 2.90 1.68 -10.10
CA ALA A 72 1.85 0.69 -10.34
C ALA A 72 1.08 1.01 -11.63
N GLY A 73 0.92 0.00 -12.49
CA GLY A 73 0.09 0.09 -13.70
C GLY A 73 -1.37 -0.35 -13.51
N ALA A 74 -1.69 -0.97 -12.36
CA ALA A 74 -2.99 -1.56 -12.07
C ALA A 74 -3.64 -0.93 -10.83
N HIS A 75 -4.97 -1.02 -10.76
CA HIS A 75 -5.78 -0.47 -9.67
C HIS A 75 -5.67 -1.22 -8.33
N GLY A 76 -4.83 -2.26 -8.24
CA GLY A 76 -4.66 -3.08 -7.04
C GLY A 76 -3.19 -3.36 -6.75
N TYR A 77 -2.92 -3.73 -5.50
CA TYR A 77 -1.60 -4.04 -4.95
C TYR A 77 -0.58 -2.91 -5.05
N TYR A 78 -0.91 -1.74 -4.47
CA TYR A 78 0.00 -0.59 -4.37
C TYR A 78 -0.29 0.22 -3.10
N TRP A 79 0.60 1.15 -2.74
CA TRP A 79 0.35 2.12 -1.67
C TRP A 79 0.37 3.56 -2.21
N ARG A 80 -0.32 4.46 -1.51
CA ARG A 80 -0.33 5.89 -1.79
C ARG A 80 -0.37 6.71 -0.51
N PHE A 81 -0.02 7.98 -0.61
CA PHE A 81 -0.32 8.95 0.45
C PHE A 81 -1.82 9.21 0.53
N ALA A 82 -2.30 9.63 1.71
CA ALA A 82 -3.73 9.77 1.99
C ALA A 82 -4.45 10.80 1.10
N ASP A 83 -3.76 11.88 0.74
CA ASP A 83 -4.21 12.99 -0.11
C ASP A 83 -4.04 12.73 -1.61
N GLU A 84 -3.44 11.61 -2.00
CA GLU A 84 -3.34 11.25 -3.41
C GLU A 84 -4.59 10.52 -3.90
N GLU A 85 -5.00 10.82 -5.12
CA GLU A 85 -6.07 10.06 -5.78
C GLU A 85 -5.66 8.62 -6.07
N PRO A 86 -6.58 7.64 -5.99
CA PRO A 86 -6.31 6.25 -6.33
C PRO A 86 -6.13 6.05 -7.84
N ILE A 87 -5.50 4.94 -8.24
CA ILE A 87 -5.45 4.52 -9.64
C ILE A 87 -6.86 4.06 -10.04
N PRO A 88 -7.46 4.63 -11.11
CA PRO A 88 -8.81 4.26 -11.52
C PRO A 88 -8.84 2.82 -12.05
N TYR A 89 -9.94 2.12 -11.80
CA TYR A 89 -10.19 0.81 -12.38
C TYR A 89 -10.22 0.89 -13.91
N LYS A 90 -9.45 0.01 -14.56
CA LYS A 90 -9.49 -0.20 -16.01
C LYS A 90 -9.83 -1.66 -16.26
N ALA A 91 -10.92 -1.90 -16.98
CA ALA A 91 -11.28 -3.25 -17.38
C ALA A 91 -10.18 -3.84 -18.30
N PRO A 92 -9.96 -5.15 -18.27
CA PRO A 92 -9.10 -5.81 -19.25
C PRO A 92 -9.57 -5.47 -20.67
N ALA A 93 -8.63 -5.20 -21.57
CA ALA A 93 -8.96 -5.07 -22.99
C ALA A 93 -9.57 -6.41 -23.45
N GLN A 94 -10.76 -6.36 -24.05
CA GLN A 94 -11.33 -7.53 -24.72
C GLN A 94 -10.50 -7.76 -25.99
N THR A 95 -9.83 -8.90 -26.06
CA THR A 95 -9.08 -9.36 -27.24
C THR A 95 -10.01 -9.83 -28.34
#